data_AF-I0HRE2-F1
#
_entry.id   AF-I0HRE2-F1
#
_cell.length_a   1.000
_cell.length_b   1.000
_cell.length_c   1.000
_cell.angle_alpha   90.00
_cell.angle_beta   90.00
_cell.angle_gamma   90.00
#
_symmetry.space_group_name_H-M   'P 1'
#
loop_
_entity.id
_entity.type
_entity.pdbx_description
1 polymer ?
#
loop_
_entity_poly.entity_id
_entity_poly.type
_entity_poly.pdbx_seq_one_letter_code
_entity_poly.pdbx_strand_id
1 'polypeptide(L)' 'MASPGKKAFALRIDPLLWAEVERLAAADLRSVNAEVEVLLREALRTRLGEAAMARLARRPRPPSGDGDAES' A
#
# COMPACT_ATOMS: atom_id res chain seq x y z
N MET A 1 -7.42 -6.42 -12.43
CA MET A 1 -6.52 -5.49 -13.14
C MET A 1 -5.60 -4.82 -12.13
N ALA A 2 -4.28 -4.97 -12.26
CA ALA A 2 -3.33 -4.25 -11.42
C ALA A 2 -3.45 -2.75 -11.73
N SER A 3 -3.55 -1.89 -10.69
CA SER A 3 -3.62 -0.44 -10.91
C SER A 3 -2.34 0.03 -11.63
N PRO A 4 -2.44 0.87 -12.68
CA PRO A 4 -1.29 1.41 -13.37
C PRO A 4 -0.29 2.04 -12.39
N GLY A 5 0.99 1.69 -12.50
CA GLY A 5 2.07 2.24 -11.66
C GLY A 5 2.35 1.50 -10.33
N LYS A 6 1.65 0.40 -10.01
CA LYS A 6 1.94 -0.41 -8.82
C LYS A 6 2.78 -1.65 -9.18
N LYS A 7 4.01 -1.72 -8.65
CA LYS A 7 4.87 -2.91 -8.79
C LYS A 7 4.36 -4.03 -7.88
N ALA A 8 4.00 -5.17 -8.46
CA ALA A 8 3.74 -6.38 -7.69
C ALA A 8 5.06 -6.87 -7.06
N PHE A 9 5.05 -7.15 -5.76
CA PHE A 9 6.19 -7.66 -5.02
C PHE A 9 5.78 -8.95 -4.30
N ALA A 10 6.59 -10.00 -4.45
CA ALA A 10 6.37 -11.24 -3.71
C ALA A 10 6.77 -11.03 -2.24
N LEU A 11 5.77 -10.89 -1.37
CA LEU A 11 5.98 -10.76 0.07
C LEU A 11 6.14 -12.16 0.68
N ARG A 12 7.26 -12.40 1.35
CA ARG A 12 7.42 -13.59 2.20
C ARG A 12 6.74 -13.31 3.53
N ILE A 13 5.55 -13.86 3.73
CA ILE A 13 4.74 -13.70 4.93
C ILE A 13 4.24 -15.06 5.40
N ASP A 14 4.11 -15.22 6.71
CA ASP A 14 3.47 -16.40 7.31
C ASP A 14 2.01 -16.48 6.84
N PRO A 15 1.53 -17.64 6.35
CA PRO A 15 0.15 -17.80 5.87
C PRO A 15 -0.92 -17.50 6.91
N LEU A 16 -0.68 -17.81 8.19
CA LEU A 16 -1.62 -17.54 9.27
C LEU A 16 -1.69 -16.04 9.58
N LEU A 17 -0.54 -15.36 9.54
CA LEU A 17 -0.51 -13.91 9.67
C LEU A 17 -1.26 -13.24 8.51
N TRP A 18 -1.09 -13.76 7.29
CA TRP A 18 -1.81 -13.25 6.12
C TRP A 18 -3.33 -13.41 6.26
N ALA A 19 -3.80 -14.56 6.75
CA ALA A 19 -5.22 -14.80 6.99
C ALA A 19 -5.84 -13.79 8.00
N GLU A 20 -5.10 -13.41 9.04
CA GLU A 20 -5.55 -12.37 9.98
C GLU A 20 -5.64 -10.98 9.34
N VAL A 21 -4.70 -10.65 8.45
CA VAL A 21 -4.74 -9.40 7.67
C VAL A 21 -5.95 -9.40 6.71
N GLU A 22 -6.25 -10.53 6.06
CA GLU A 22 -7.43 -10.68 5.21
C GLU A 22 -8.73 -10.50 5.99
N ARG A 23 -8.82 -11.09 7.19
CA ARG A 23 -9.97 -10.95 8.08
C ARG A 23 -10.18 -9.51 8.53
N LEU A 24 -9.10 -8.80 8.86
CA LEU A 24 -9.16 -7.38 9.23
C LEU A 24 -9.61 -6.51 8.05
N ALA A 25 -9.02 -6.72 6.88
CA ALA A 25 -9.39 -6.01 5.66
C ALA A 25 -10.88 -6.19 5.32
N ALA A 26 -11.41 -7.41 5.48
CA ALA A 26 -12.82 -7.71 5.29
C ALA A 26 -13.72 -6.98 6.30
N ALA A 27 -13.32 -6.91 7.57
CA ALA A 27 -14.05 -6.18 8.61
C ALA A 27 -14.11 -4.67 8.33
N ASP A 28 -13.03 -4.10 7.77
CA ASP A 28 -12.93 -2.68 7.45
C ASP A 28 -13.46 -2.31 6.05
N LEU A 29 -14.04 -3.27 5.32
CA LEU A 29 -14.53 -3.10 3.94
C LEU A 29 -13.46 -2.53 2.99
N ARG A 30 -12.21 -2.95 3.18
CA ARG A 30 -11.04 -2.53 2.40
C ARG A 30 -10.46 -3.69 1.61
N SER A 31 -9.78 -3.36 0.49
CA SER A 31 -8.92 -4.35 -0.15
C SER A 31 -7.75 -4.71 0.77
N VAL A 32 -7.27 -5.95 0.70
CA VAL A 32 -6.12 -6.41 1.51
C VAL A 32 -4.89 -5.52 1.31
N ASN A 33 -4.62 -5.06 0.08
CA ASN A 33 -3.51 -4.15 -0.18
C ASN A 33 -3.68 -2.77 0.48
N ALA A 34 -4.92 -2.28 0.60
CA ALA A 34 -5.18 -1.01 1.28
C ALA A 34 -5.00 -1.18 2.80
N GLU A 35 -5.40 -2.32 3.35
CA GLU A 35 -5.20 -2.64 4.76
C GLU A 35 -3.71 -2.76 5.11
N VAL A 36 -2.93 -3.47 4.28
CA VAL A 36 -1.46 -3.54 4.43
C VAL A 36 -0.82 -2.15 4.45
N GLU A 37 -1.25 -1.23 3.58
CA GLU A 37 -0.74 0.14 3.55
C GLU A 37 -1.06 0.90 4.86
N VAL A 38 -2.26 0.73 5.42
CA VAL A 38 -2.64 1.34 6.71
C VAL A 38 -1.75 0.82 7.83
N LEU A 39 -1.65 -0.51 7.97
CA LEU A 39 -0.84 -1.17 9.00
C LEU A 39 0.64 -0.75 8.92
N LEU A 40 1.20 -0.65 7.72
CA LEU A 40 2.58 -0.19 7.53
C LEU A 40 2.76 1.28 7.93
N ARG A 41 1.83 2.17 7.58
CA ARG A 41 1.88 3.59 7.97
C ARG A 41 1.76 3.75 9.48
N GLU A 42 0.90 2.98 10.12
CA GLU A 42 0.77 2.94 11.57
C GLU A 42 2.05 2.48 12.23
N ALA A 43 2.61 1.33 11.80
CA ALA A 43 3.85 0.80 12.34
C ALA A 43 5.02 1.79 12.18
N LEU A 44 5.13 2.47 11.03
CA LEU A 44 6.15 3.47 10.78
C LEU A 44 5.96 4.71 11.67
N ARG A 45 4.73 5.21 11.80
CA ARG A 45 4.41 6.33 12.68
C ARG A 45 4.72 6.01 14.14
N THR A 46 4.40 4.80 14.61
CA THR A 46 4.72 4.37 15.99
C THR A 46 6.24 4.27 16.22
N ARG A 47 7.01 3.79 15.23
CA ARG A 47 8.46 3.53 15.40
C ARG A 47 9.34 4.74 15.09
N LEU A 48 8.93 5.58 14.16
CA LEU A 48 9.75 6.67 13.59
C LEU A 48 9.09 8.05 13.73
N GLY A 49 7.87 8.12 14.26
CA GLY A 49 7.12 9.36 14.46
C GLY A 49 6.63 10.04 13.17
N GLU A 50 6.13 11.26 13.33
CA GLU A 50 5.57 12.07 12.25
C GLU A 50 6.60 12.43 11.15
N ALA A 51 7.90 12.39 11.48
CA ALA A 51 8.95 12.60 10.50
C ALA A 51 8.92 11.56 9.36
N ALA A 52 8.56 10.30 9.66
CA ALA A 52 8.40 9.27 8.63
C ALA A 52 7.18 9.54 7.74
N MET A 53 6.06 9.98 8.34
CA MET A 53 4.86 10.33 7.59
C MET A 53 5.09 11.53 6.66
N ALA A 54 5.84 12.54 7.12
CA ALA A 54 6.23 13.69 6.31
C ALA A 54 7.05 13.28 5.07
N ARG A 55 7.96 12.29 5.20
CA ARG A 55 8.73 11.77 4.05
C ARG A 55 7.85 11.03 3.05
N LEU A 56 6.89 10.23 3.52
CA LEU A 56 5.94 9.53 2.65
C LEU A 56 5.02 10.49 1.90
N ALA A 57 4.59 11.58 2.55
CA ALA A 57 3.75 12.61 1.94
C ALA A 57 4.49 13.42 0.85
N ARG A 58 5.82 13.54 0.97
CA ARG A 58 6.68 14.22 -0.03
C ARG A 58 6.93 13.37 -1.28
N ARG A 59 6.41 12.14 -1.37
CA ARG A 59 6.65 11.29 -2.54
C ARG A 59 6.10 11.97 -3.79
N PRO A 60 6.94 12.23 -4.82
CA PRO A 60 6.47 12.83 -6.07
C PRO A 60 5.40 11.93 -6.69
N ARG A 61 4.32 12.54 -7.17
CA ARG A 61 3.28 11.85 -7.92
C ARG A 61 3.94 11.14 -9.11
N PRO A 62 3.77 9.83 -9.29
CA PRO A 62 4.23 9.19 -10.51
C PRO A 62 3.59 9.92 -11.70
N PRO A 63 4.33 10.18 -12.80
CA PRO A 63 3.73 10.80 -13.96
C PRO A 63 2.51 9.97 -14.37
N SER A 64 1.35 10.61 -14.47
CA SER A 64 0.17 10.01 -15.07
C SER A 64 0.58 9.54 -16.46
N GLY A 65 0.46 8.25 -16.74
CA GLY A 65 0.73 7.68 -18.07
C GLY A 65 -0.38 8.02 -19.06
N ASP A 66 -0.76 9.30 -19.14
CA ASP A 66 -1.64 9.82 -20.18
C ASP A 66 -0.72 10.39 -21.28
N GLY A 67 -0.33 9.50 -22.19
CA GLY A 67 0.54 9.80 -23.32
C GLY A 67 0.40 8.72 -24.39
N ASP A 68 -0.55 8.97 -25.30
CA ASP A 68 -0.54 8.59 -26.70
C ASP A 68 -0.68 7.10 -27.08
N ALA A 69 -1.92 6.71 -27.42
CA ALA A 69 -2.17 5.67 -28.42
C ALA A 69 -3.40 6.05 -29.25
N GLU A 70 -3.26 7.13 -30.02
CA GLU A 70 -4.05 7.38 -31.22
C GLU A 70 -3.11 7.17 -32.42
N SER A 71 -3.26 6.03 -33.10
CA SER A 71 -3.01 5.77 -34.54
C SER A 71 -3.24 4.29 -34.83
#